data_AF-A0A1Q3SK03-F1
#
_entry.id   AF-A0A1Q3SK03-F1
#
_cell.length_a   1.000
_cell.length_b   1.000
_cell.length_c   1.000
_cell.angle_alpha   90.00
_cell.angle_beta   90.00
_cell.angle_gamma   90.00
#
_symmetry.space_group_name_H-M   'P 1'
#
loop_
_entity.id
_entity.type
_entity.pdbx_description
1 polymer ?
#
loop_
_entity_poly.entity_id
_entity_poly.type
_entity_poly.pdbx_seq_one_letter_code
_entity_poly.pdbx_strand_id
1 'polypeptide(L)'
;MFFSSKFKLFSRLVSFILVCILAGLLAGCTDPTTATPVPPTAVFKPAAPTATAAQAVPPTEAPTSAPVFLPTATPVPPTSDVPDPTATPGNNSTTPAESQDQALAGNIPPTIPGLKVSDLPLFNGLPKIPLTNLAAAPAVPTPTRKANYGASGQPKIGVQAGHWMIDQLPDPLASLRSQTGGSGGGVREVDYVLDIARRVQANLQAAGYEVDLLPATVPADYTADAFVAIHADASTAGSPSGYKLARSRFSPIPNTDDALLNAVSSVYGPATGFRWDDNITRNMSGYYAFNSRRRVYAVSKGTPAIIIETGYLTSASDRNYLVNHKDVVANSIAQGIINFINARPPLDQREKPSSTTPGVVVSQDNTPVYDQPNGKAIAYLSKDQRFEVYEVRDDYYTVFLPYLNRTAYLRRTDATTTTVPR
;
A
#
# COMPACT_ATOMS: atom_id res chain seq x y z
N MET A 1 21.21 -0.87 -77.61
CA MET A 1 20.25 -1.99 -77.80
C MET A 1 19.04 -1.74 -76.90
N PHE A 2 17.86 -2.24 -77.29
CA PHE A 2 16.54 -2.28 -76.59
C PHE A 2 16.41 -1.54 -75.24
N PHE A 3 15.54 -0.51 -75.11
CA PHE A 3 14.07 -0.61 -74.89
C PHE A 3 13.67 -1.54 -73.73
N SER A 4 12.65 -1.27 -72.90
CA SER A 4 11.87 -0.06 -72.51
C SER A 4 10.83 -0.50 -71.44
N SER A 5 10.01 0.43 -70.94
CA SER A 5 8.75 0.18 -70.22
C SER A 5 8.81 -0.50 -68.83
N LYS A 6 8.65 0.33 -67.78
CA LYS A 6 7.80 0.02 -66.61
C LYS A 6 7.35 1.27 -65.83
N PHE A 7 6.92 2.31 -66.55
CA PHE A 7 6.44 3.58 -65.97
C PHE A 7 4.95 3.78 -66.26
N LYS A 8 4.07 2.95 -65.63
CA LYS A 8 2.61 3.02 -65.79
C LYS A 8 1.83 2.19 -64.75
N LEU A 9 1.94 2.52 -63.45
CA LEU A 9 1.02 1.99 -62.42
C LEU A 9 0.77 2.96 -61.24
N PHE A 10 0.83 4.27 -61.49
CA PHE A 10 0.59 5.32 -60.49
C PHE A 10 -0.47 6.34 -60.94
N SER A 11 -1.60 5.82 -61.45
CA SER A 11 -2.86 6.57 -61.65
C SER A 11 -3.99 5.60 -61.98
N ARG A 12 -4.82 5.25 -60.97
CA ARG A 12 -6.19 4.65 -61.03
C ARG A 12 -6.65 4.07 -59.68
N LEU A 13 -6.61 4.85 -58.60
CA LEU A 13 -7.36 4.51 -57.37
C LEU A 13 -7.82 5.74 -56.55
N VAL A 14 -8.04 6.87 -57.22
CA VAL A 14 -8.66 8.08 -56.64
C VAL A 14 -9.75 8.53 -57.60
N SER A 15 -10.88 7.81 -57.59
CA SER A 15 -12.18 8.14 -58.23
C SER A 15 -13.21 7.03 -57.96
N PHE A 16 -13.39 6.67 -56.68
CA PHE A 16 -14.39 5.67 -56.25
C PHE A 16 -15.21 6.11 -55.03
N ILE A 17 -15.26 7.44 -54.78
CA ILE A 17 -16.11 8.09 -53.78
C ILE A 17 -16.90 9.22 -54.45
N LEU A 18 -17.66 8.86 -55.50
CA LEU A 18 -18.80 9.61 -56.03
C LEU A 18 -19.58 8.71 -56.99
N VAL A 19 -20.86 9.04 -57.26
CA VAL A 19 -21.76 8.31 -58.19
C VAL A 19 -22.13 6.87 -57.77
N CYS A 20 -22.81 6.76 -56.62
CA CYS A 20 -23.80 5.69 -56.35
C CYS A 20 -25.11 6.32 -55.82
N ILE A 21 -25.53 7.41 -56.47
CA ILE A 21 -26.84 8.06 -56.26
C ILE A 21 -27.60 7.97 -57.59
N LEU A 22 -28.93 7.83 -57.49
CA LEU A 22 -29.96 7.90 -58.54
C LEU A 22 -30.41 6.58 -59.25
N ALA A 23 -31.64 6.18 -58.88
CA ALA A 23 -32.72 5.57 -59.69
C ALA A 23 -32.75 4.07 -60.06
N GLY A 24 -33.98 3.51 -60.07
CA GLY A 24 -34.39 2.15 -60.46
C GLY A 24 -34.58 1.18 -59.27
N LEU A 25 -35.73 1.04 -58.59
CA LEU A 25 -37.18 1.22 -58.86
C LEU A 25 -37.89 -0.03 -59.44
N LEU A 26 -39.00 -0.46 -58.76
CA LEU A 26 -39.96 -1.54 -59.11
C LEU A 26 -39.44 -3.00 -59.01
N ALA A 27 -40.21 -4.00 -58.55
CA ALA A 27 -41.50 -4.03 -57.84
C ALA A 27 -41.70 -5.37 -57.09
N GLY A 28 -42.63 -5.44 -56.13
CA GLY A 28 -43.07 -6.70 -55.49
C GLY A 28 -43.65 -6.50 -54.09
N CYS A 29 -44.97 -6.65 -53.93
CA CYS A 29 -45.66 -6.40 -52.66
C CYS A 29 -46.00 -7.70 -51.90
N THR A 30 -45.84 -7.71 -50.58
CA THR A 30 -46.83 -8.29 -49.63
C THR A 30 -46.53 -7.79 -48.21
N ASP A 31 -47.58 -7.68 -47.41
CA ASP A 31 -47.65 -7.12 -46.04
C ASP A 31 -48.92 -7.77 -45.40
N PRO A 32 -49.22 -7.67 -44.09
CA PRO A 32 -48.46 -7.07 -43.00
C PRO A 32 -48.34 -7.93 -41.72
N THR A 33 -47.53 -7.49 -40.73
CA THR A 33 -47.99 -7.11 -39.36
C THR A 33 -46.87 -7.09 -38.29
N THR A 34 -47.05 -6.22 -37.28
CA THR A 34 -46.40 -6.21 -35.95
C THR A 34 -44.86 -6.18 -35.85
N ALA A 35 -44.32 -4.96 -35.72
CA ALA A 35 -43.09 -4.69 -34.98
C ALA A 35 -43.21 -3.33 -34.25
N THR A 36 -42.77 -3.24 -32.99
CA THR A 36 -42.81 -2.01 -32.17
C THR A 36 -41.47 -1.26 -32.20
N PRO A 37 -41.46 0.08 -32.24
CA PRO A 37 -40.22 0.87 -32.24
C PRO A 37 -39.65 1.08 -30.83
N VAL A 38 -38.32 1.12 -30.73
CA VAL A 38 -37.57 1.48 -29.52
C VAL A 38 -37.32 3.00 -29.50
N PRO A 39 -37.62 3.72 -28.40
CA PRO A 39 -37.35 5.15 -28.28
C PRO A 39 -35.89 5.46 -27.90
N PRO A 40 -35.33 6.61 -28.30
CA PRO A 40 -33.96 7.01 -27.97
C PRO A 40 -33.82 7.57 -26.54
N THR A 41 -32.59 7.54 -26.03
CA THR A 41 -32.20 7.90 -24.65
C THR A 41 -32.47 9.36 -24.29
N ALA A 42 -33.09 9.60 -23.13
CA ALA A 42 -33.29 10.93 -22.54
C ALA A 42 -32.37 11.18 -21.34
N VAL A 43 -31.81 12.39 -21.24
CA VAL A 43 -30.95 12.82 -20.12
C VAL A 43 -31.81 13.19 -18.92
N PHE A 44 -31.58 12.57 -17.75
CA PHE A 44 -32.26 12.93 -16.51
C PHE A 44 -31.43 13.88 -15.63
N LYS A 45 -32.06 15.01 -15.30
CA LYS A 45 -31.57 16.05 -14.39
C LYS A 45 -32.15 15.79 -12.98
N PRO A 46 -31.36 15.76 -11.90
CA PRO A 46 -31.90 15.64 -10.54
C PRO A 46 -32.88 16.76 -10.20
N ALA A 47 -33.97 16.42 -9.51
CA ALA A 47 -35.02 17.35 -9.12
C ALA A 47 -34.68 18.11 -7.82
N ALA A 48 -35.25 19.30 -7.66
CA ALA A 48 -35.23 20.04 -6.40
C ALA A 48 -36.31 19.51 -5.43
N PRO A 49 -36.08 19.50 -4.10
CA PRO A 49 -37.08 19.11 -3.13
C PRO A 49 -38.19 20.15 -2.97
N THR A 50 -39.43 19.69 -2.77
CA THR A 50 -40.62 20.53 -2.59
C THR A 50 -40.57 21.27 -1.24
N ALA A 51 -40.90 22.56 -1.26
CA ALA A 51 -41.01 23.37 -0.04
C ALA A 51 -42.31 23.08 0.72
N THR A 52 -42.20 22.93 2.05
CA THR A 52 -43.32 23.00 2.99
C THR A 52 -43.25 24.33 3.72
N ALA A 53 -44.36 25.08 3.78
CA ALA A 53 -44.37 26.40 4.39
C ALA A 53 -44.30 26.33 5.93
N ALA A 54 -43.32 27.00 6.53
CA ALA A 54 -43.25 27.29 7.95
C ALA A 54 -43.66 28.75 8.22
N GLN A 55 -44.19 29.03 9.41
CA GLN A 55 -44.64 30.37 9.80
C GLN A 55 -43.46 31.32 10.05
N ALA A 56 -43.64 32.61 9.75
CA ALA A 56 -42.62 33.63 9.93
C ALA A 56 -42.47 34.04 11.41
N VAL A 57 -41.22 34.18 11.85
CA VAL A 57 -40.80 34.77 13.14
C VAL A 57 -39.79 35.88 12.80
N PRO A 58 -39.85 37.07 13.44
CA PRO A 58 -38.97 38.19 13.11
C PRO A 58 -37.49 37.91 13.44
N PRO A 59 -36.55 38.63 12.79
CA PRO A 59 -35.12 38.36 12.94
C PRO A 59 -34.60 38.76 14.33
N THR A 60 -33.76 37.90 14.89
CA THR A 60 -32.83 38.21 16.00
C THR A 60 -31.40 38.18 15.45
N GLU A 61 -30.52 39.00 16.00
CA GLU A 61 -29.19 39.28 15.46
C GLU A 61 -28.25 38.06 15.46
N ALA A 62 -27.31 38.04 14.51
CA ALA A 62 -26.41 36.91 14.29
C ALA A 62 -25.12 37.00 15.14
N PRO A 63 -24.72 35.92 15.85
CA PRO A 63 -23.39 35.79 16.41
C PRO A 63 -22.38 35.36 15.33
N THR A 64 -21.49 36.26 14.93
CA THR A 64 -20.48 36.01 13.89
C THR A 64 -19.37 35.07 14.39
N SER A 65 -19.47 33.77 14.14
CA SER A 65 -18.41 32.80 14.45
C SER A 65 -17.30 32.84 13.40
N ALA A 66 -16.20 33.53 13.71
CA ALA A 66 -14.99 33.55 12.88
C ALA A 66 -14.25 32.19 12.91
N PRO A 67 -13.48 31.83 11.85
CA PRO A 67 -12.64 30.64 11.86
C PRO A 67 -11.52 30.78 12.89
N VAL A 68 -11.31 29.73 13.70
CA VAL A 68 -10.24 29.69 14.71
C VAL A 68 -8.91 29.45 14.00
N PHE A 69 -8.11 30.51 13.86
CA PHE A 69 -6.69 30.37 13.51
C PHE A 69 -5.92 29.80 14.70
N LEU A 70 -5.14 28.75 14.46
CA LEU A 70 -4.15 28.26 15.43
C LEU A 70 -3.03 29.31 15.58
N PRO A 71 -2.54 29.59 16.80
CA PRO A 71 -1.47 30.57 17.01
C PRO A 71 -0.14 30.05 16.46
N THR A 72 0.57 30.90 15.71
CA THR A 72 1.90 30.60 15.18
C THR A 72 2.90 30.43 16.33
N ALA A 73 3.57 29.27 16.42
CA ALA A 73 4.62 29.04 17.40
C ALA A 73 5.82 29.97 17.16
N THR A 74 6.36 30.57 18.23
CA THR A 74 7.55 31.42 18.17
C THR A 74 8.83 30.57 17.99
N PRO A 75 9.81 31.05 17.20
CA PRO A 75 11.04 30.31 16.97
C PRO A 75 11.95 30.30 18.21
N VAL A 76 12.40 29.10 18.61
CA VAL A 76 13.44 28.91 19.63
C VAL A 76 14.82 29.06 18.96
N PRO A 77 15.77 29.86 19.52
CA PRO A 77 17.10 30.02 18.93
C PRO A 77 17.95 28.74 19.12
N PRO A 78 18.76 28.35 18.13
CA PRO A 78 19.62 27.18 18.24
C PRO A 78 20.84 27.47 19.13
N THR A 79 21.01 26.69 20.21
CA THR A 79 22.28 26.60 20.93
C THR A 79 23.24 25.71 20.14
N SER A 80 24.34 26.30 19.67
CA SER A 80 25.40 25.59 18.94
C SER A 80 26.33 24.82 19.88
N ASP A 81 26.47 23.52 19.67
CA ASP A 81 27.71 22.77 19.94
C ASP A 81 27.67 21.41 19.21
N VAL A 82 28.53 21.23 18.20
CA VAL A 82 28.72 19.97 17.46
C VAL A 82 30.20 19.84 17.08
N PRO A 83 30.92 18.77 17.49
CA PRO A 83 32.30 18.53 17.09
C PRO A 83 32.42 17.98 15.65
N ASP A 84 33.60 18.19 15.06
CA ASP A 84 33.94 17.95 13.65
C ASP A 84 33.87 16.46 13.18
N PRO A 85 33.15 16.13 12.10
CA PRO A 85 33.02 14.77 11.57
C PRO A 85 33.93 14.50 10.35
N THR A 86 35.26 14.38 10.56
CA THR A 86 36.22 13.98 9.51
C THR A 86 36.23 12.45 9.26
N ALA A 87 35.10 11.89 8.82
CA ALA A 87 34.97 10.48 8.44
C ALA A 87 34.09 10.28 7.19
N THR A 88 34.69 9.80 6.09
CA THR A 88 34.02 9.61 4.79
C THR A 88 33.11 8.37 4.77
N PRO A 89 31.79 8.49 4.54
CA PRO A 89 30.90 7.33 4.41
C PRO A 89 31.00 6.67 3.03
N GLY A 90 30.96 5.33 2.99
CA GLY A 90 30.96 4.55 1.74
C GLY A 90 29.62 4.60 0.99
N ASN A 91 29.68 4.61 -0.35
CA ASN A 91 28.55 4.89 -1.25
C ASN A 91 27.74 3.65 -1.68
N ASN A 92 27.34 2.78 -0.74
CA ASN A 92 26.49 1.61 -1.04
C ASN A 92 25.01 1.98 -1.22
N SER A 93 24.73 2.80 -2.24
CA SER A 93 23.39 3.31 -2.58
C SER A 93 22.56 2.27 -3.36
N THR A 94 22.00 1.30 -2.66
CA THR A 94 20.95 0.41 -3.22
C THR A 94 19.57 0.84 -2.73
N THR A 95 18.58 0.80 -3.61
CA THR A 95 17.20 1.25 -3.36
C THR A 95 16.59 0.53 -2.14
N PRO A 96 16.07 1.24 -1.11
CA PRO A 96 15.51 0.60 0.09
C PRO A 96 14.34 -0.35 -0.21
N ALA A 97 13.66 -0.13 -1.34
CA ALA A 97 12.59 -0.94 -1.88
C ALA A 97 13.00 -2.32 -2.44
N GLU A 98 14.29 -2.58 -2.67
CA GLU A 98 14.76 -3.80 -3.35
C GLU A 98 15.59 -4.72 -2.44
N SER A 99 16.29 -4.19 -1.45
CA SER A 99 17.22 -4.99 -0.62
C SER A 99 16.54 -5.97 0.37
N GLN A 100 15.28 -5.74 0.75
CA GLN A 100 14.60 -6.54 1.79
C GLN A 100 14.07 -7.90 1.32
N ASP A 101 14.12 -8.26 0.03
CA ASP A 101 13.81 -9.64 -0.41
C ASP A 101 14.79 -10.66 0.21
N GLN A 102 16.01 -10.26 0.57
CA GLN A 102 16.92 -11.08 1.38
C GLN A 102 16.57 -11.05 2.88
N ALA A 103 16.10 -9.92 3.41
CA ALA A 103 15.68 -9.79 4.81
C ALA A 103 14.36 -10.51 5.14
N LEU A 104 13.54 -10.81 4.12
CA LEU A 104 12.30 -11.61 4.22
C LEU A 104 12.55 -13.07 4.65
N ALA A 105 13.75 -13.59 4.41
CA ALA A 105 14.22 -14.91 4.85
C ALA A 105 14.86 -14.89 6.27
N GLY A 106 15.06 -13.69 6.85
CA GLY A 106 16.00 -13.44 7.95
C GLY A 106 15.53 -13.73 9.36
N ASN A 107 14.27 -14.10 9.58
CA ASN A 107 13.80 -14.71 10.84
C ASN A 107 12.51 -15.48 10.61
N ILE A 108 12.66 -16.79 10.41
CA ILE A 108 11.59 -17.77 10.40
C ILE A 108 12.05 -18.87 11.37
N PRO A 109 11.19 -19.37 12.30
CA PRO A 109 11.54 -20.57 13.05
C PRO A 109 11.90 -21.67 12.05
N PRO A 110 13.00 -22.41 12.26
CA PRO A 110 13.58 -23.24 11.21
C PRO A 110 12.60 -24.28 10.66
N THR A 111 12.96 -24.79 9.47
CA THR A 111 12.54 -26.11 8.98
C THR A 111 12.35 -27.11 10.11
N ILE A 112 11.29 -27.93 10.00
CA ILE A 112 10.95 -29.03 10.94
C ILE A 112 12.25 -29.62 11.50
N PRO A 113 12.56 -29.43 12.81
CA PRO A 113 13.94 -29.46 13.29
C PRO A 113 14.73 -30.69 12.87
N GLY A 114 15.76 -30.46 12.05
CA GLY A 114 16.65 -31.48 11.50
C GLY A 114 16.52 -31.72 9.99
N LEU A 115 15.41 -31.34 9.34
CA LEU A 115 15.22 -31.58 7.91
C LEU A 115 15.96 -30.57 7.03
N LYS A 116 16.80 -31.06 6.12
CA LYS A 116 17.52 -30.28 5.10
C LYS A 116 16.84 -30.40 3.74
N VAL A 117 17.19 -29.49 2.82
CA VAL A 117 16.72 -29.54 1.41
C VAL A 117 17.18 -30.82 0.68
N SER A 118 18.33 -31.39 1.07
CA SER A 118 18.85 -32.68 0.59
C SER A 118 17.96 -33.88 0.92
N ASP A 119 17.10 -33.73 1.92
CA ASP A 119 16.35 -34.83 2.54
C ASP A 119 14.90 -34.88 2.00
N LEU A 120 14.56 -33.96 1.09
CA LEU A 120 13.28 -33.87 0.41
C LEU A 120 13.21 -34.90 -0.74
N PRO A 121 12.06 -35.54 -0.98
CA PRO A 121 11.90 -36.43 -2.14
C PRO A 121 12.10 -35.64 -3.45
N LEU A 122 12.77 -36.24 -4.43
CA LEU A 122 13.03 -35.60 -5.73
C LEU A 122 12.02 -36.03 -6.78
N PHE A 123 11.57 -35.08 -7.61
CA PHE A 123 10.85 -35.32 -8.85
C PHE A 123 11.58 -34.61 -9.98
N ASN A 124 11.89 -35.32 -11.08
CA ASN A 124 12.71 -34.83 -12.19
C ASN A 124 14.03 -34.13 -11.76
N GLY A 125 14.66 -34.60 -10.67
CA GLY A 125 15.90 -34.03 -10.13
C GLY A 125 15.75 -32.73 -9.32
N LEU A 126 14.52 -32.26 -9.08
CA LEU A 126 14.22 -31.11 -8.22
C LEU A 126 13.45 -31.54 -6.96
N PRO A 127 13.54 -30.82 -5.84
CA PRO A 127 12.76 -31.11 -4.64
C PRO A 127 11.25 -31.09 -4.90
N LYS A 128 10.54 -32.16 -4.53
CA LYS A 128 9.09 -32.15 -4.36
C LYS A 128 8.78 -31.70 -2.94
N ILE A 129 8.11 -30.56 -2.81
CA ILE A 129 7.73 -29.99 -1.51
C ILE A 129 6.64 -30.89 -0.90
N PRO A 130 6.86 -31.46 0.29
CA PRO A 130 5.89 -32.35 0.90
C PRO A 130 4.63 -31.59 1.30
N LEU A 131 3.52 -32.32 1.42
CA LEU A 131 2.26 -31.81 1.95
C LEU A 131 2.40 -31.47 3.44
N THR A 132 2.93 -30.29 3.73
CA THR A 132 2.54 -29.58 4.95
C THR A 132 1.06 -29.28 4.85
N ASN A 133 0.27 -30.06 5.58
CA ASN A 133 -0.85 -29.46 6.25
C ASN A 133 -0.30 -28.23 6.99
N LEU A 134 -0.85 -27.05 6.70
CA LEU A 134 -0.96 -26.04 7.76
C LEU A 134 -1.92 -26.65 8.77
N ALA A 135 -1.39 -27.51 9.65
CA ALA A 135 -2.09 -27.94 10.84
C ALA A 135 -2.54 -26.65 11.52
N ALA A 136 -3.85 -26.48 11.70
CA ALA A 136 -4.40 -25.24 12.18
C ALA A 136 -3.71 -24.90 13.50
N ALA A 137 -2.90 -23.83 13.50
CA ALA A 137 -2.20 -23.38 14.69
C ALA A 137 -3.26 -23.25 15.80
N PRO A 138 -3.09 -23.93 16.95
CA PRO A 138 -4.17 -24.15 17.90
C PRO A 138 -4.81 -22.80 18.22
N ALA A 139 -6.10 -22.68 17.87
CA ALA A 139 -6.69 -21.39 17.54
C ALA A 139 -6.44 -20.38 18.66
N VAL A 140 -5.48 -19.46 18.43
CA VAL A 140 -5.07 -18.47 19.41
C VAL A 140 -6.34 -17.72 19.78
N PRO A 141 -6.82 -17.83 21.03
CA PRO A 141 -8.18 -17.44 21.37
C PRO A 141 -8.34 -15.97 21.02
N THR A 142 -9.24 -15.67 20.08
CA THR A 142 -9.40 -14.33 19.49
C THR A 142 -9.40 -13.31 20.62
N PRO A 143 -8.33 -12.51 20.79
CA PRO A 143 -8.15 -11.76 22.02
C PRO A 143 -9.33 -10.81 22.15
N THR A 144 -10.11 -10.99 23.21
CA THR A 144 -11.34 -10.24 23.45
C THR A 144 -10.97 -8.77 23.34
N ARG A 145 -11.51 -8.08 22.32
CA ARG A 145 -11.00 -6.78 21.87
C ARG A 145 -11.18 -5.74 22.97
N LYS A 146 -10.21 -5.66 23.88
CA LYS A 146 -10.01 -4.50 24.74
C LYS A 146 -9.94 -3.29 23.82
N ALA A 147 -10.62 -2.22 24.22
CA ALA A 147 -10.49 -0.98 23.48
C ALA A 147 -9.03 -0.52 23.56
N ASN A 148 -8.46 -0.12 22.43
CA ASN A 148 -7.09 0.43 22.37
C ASN A 148 -7.06 1.90 22.83
N TYR A 149 -7.90 2.22 23.83
CA TYR A 149 -7.80 3.46 24.56
C TYR A 149 -6.50 3.46 25.36
N GLY A 150 -5.87 4.62 25.39
CA GLY A 150 -4.71 4.87 26.23
C GLY A 150 -5.04 4.81 27.72
N ALA A 151 -4.03 5.00 28.57
CA ALA A 151 -4.23 5.04 30.03
C ALA A 151 -5.20 6.17 30.46
N SER A 152 -5.32 7.20 29.62
CA SER A 152 -6.24 8.33 29.74
C SER A 152 -7.71 8.04 29.35
N GLY A 153 -8.00 6.88 28.74
CA GLY A 153 -9.29 6.61 28.09
C GLY A 153 -9.44 7.23 26.69
N GLN A 154 -8.46 8.00 26.21
CA GLN A 154 -8.48 8.62 24.87
C GLN A 154 -8.02 7.63 23.78
N PRO A 155 -8.38 7.84 22.50
CA PRO A 155 -7.85 7.04 21.40
C PRO A 155 -6.31 7.17 21.32
N LYS A 156 -5.61 6.03 21.35
CA LYS A 156 -4.15 6.00 21.28
C LYS A 156 -3.64 5.96 19.84
N ILE A 157 -2.60 6.72 19.52
CA ILE A 157 -1.99 6.80 18.19
C ILE A 157 -0.50 6.49 18.27
N GLY A 158 -0.02 5.57 17.42
CA GLY A 158 1.42 5.39 17.18
C GLY A 158 1.88 6.18 15.96
N VAL A 159 2.85 7.08 16.15
CA VAL A 159 3.51 7.81 15.05
C VAL A 159 4.96 7.36 15.01
N GLN A 160 5.34 6.57 14.02
CA GLN A 160 6.72 6.08 13.88
C GLN A 160 7.52 7.00 12.95
N ALA A 161 8.67 7.48 13.43
CA ALA A 161 9.66 8.14 12.59
C ALA A 161 10.52 7.07 11.89
N GLY A 162 10.50 7.06 10.55
CA GLY A 162 11.33 6.17 9.74
C GLY A 162 12.81 6.28 10.09
N HIS A 163 13.50 5.14 10.17
CA HIS A 163 14.95 5.03 10.39
C HIS A 163 15.50 5.60 11.71
N TRP A 164 14.67 6.22 12.56
CA TRP A 164 15.11 6.79 13.84
C TRP A 164 15.51 5.69 14.82
N MET A 165 16.74 5.78 15.36
CA MET A 165 17.36 4.77 16.23
C MET A 165 17.41 3.36 15.61
N ILE A 166 17.58 3.25 14.29
CA ILE A 166 17.58 1.94 13.61
C ILE A 166 18.77 1.04 13.99
N ASP A 167 19.87 1.63 14.46
CA ASP A 167 21.00 0.95 15.11
C ASP A 167 20.58 0.18 16.37
N GLN A 168 19.59 0.72 17.10
CA GLN A 168 19.05 0.17 18.36
C GLN A 168 17.93 -0.85 18.14
N LEU A 169 17.67 -1.27 16.89
CA LEU A 169 16.74 -2.37 16.61
C LEU A 169 17.17 -3.63 17.38
N PRO A 170 16.24 -4.36 18.03
CA PRO A 170 16.55 -5.57 18.79
C PRO A 170 17.02 -6.70 17.86
N ASP A 171 17.74 -7.68 18.40
CA ASP A 171 18.42 -8.70 17.59
C ASP A 171 17.53 -9.47 16.57
N PRO A 172 16.24 -9.76 16.84
CA PRO A 172 15.34 -10.33 15.83
C PRO A 172 15.12 -9.45 14.58
N LEU A 173 15.51 -8.17 14.63
CA LEU A 173 15.49 -7.19 13.53
C LEU A 173 16.90 -6.69 13.17
N ALA A 174 17.98 -7.30 13.66
CA ALA A 174 19.36 -6.83 13.44
C ALA A 174 19.74 -6.67 11.96
N SER A 175 19.18 -7.49 11.07
CA SER A 175 19.38 -7.41 9.61
C SER A 175 18.82 -6.14 8.96
N LEU A 176 18.04 -5.34 9.69
CA LEU A 176 17.53 -4.04 9.25
C LEU A 176 18.38 -2.85 9.76
N ARG A 177 19.34 -3.06 10.69
CA ARG A 177 20.18 -1.98 11.27
C ARG A 177 20.96 -1.16 10.23
N SER A 178 21.22 -1.73 9.04
CA SER A 178 21.91 -1.07 7.92
C SER A 178 20.99 -0.27 6.99
N GLN A 179 19.67 -0.34 7.15
CA GLN A 179 18.69 0.32 6.29
C GLN A 179 18.50 1.78 6.74
N THR A 180 19.53 2.63 6.65
CA THR A 180 19.55 3.97 7.30
C THR A 180 18.67 5.06 6.66
N GLY A 181 17.89 4.72 5.63
CA GLY A 181 17.05 5.66 4.89
C GLY A 181 17.78 6.39 3.76
N GLY A 182 16.99 7.14 2.98
CA GLY A 182 17.44 7.90 1.82
C GLY A 182 18.09 9.25 2.14
N SER A 183 18.59 9.90 1.10
CA SER A 183 19.01 11.31 1.15
C SER A 183 18.93 11.96 -0.23
N GLY A 184 18.86 13.29 -0.26
CA GLY A 184 18.92 14.07 -1.49
C GLY A 184 19.15 15.55 -1.22
N GLY A 185 20.01 16.19 -2.02
CA GLY A 185 20.28 17.63 -1.95
C GLY A 185 20.65 18.16 -0.55
N GLY A 186 21.42 17.40 0.22
CA GLY A 186 21.83 17.74 1.60
C GLY A 186 20.85 17.33 2.71
N VAL A 187 19.65 16.85 2.37
CA VAL A 187 18.65 16.38 3.35
C VAL A 187 18.78 14.87 3.53
N ARG A 188 18.89 14.40 4.78
CA ARG A 188 18.78 12.98 5.15
C ARG A 188 17.33 12.68 5.54
N GLU A 189 16.84 11.49 5.19
CA GLU A 189 15.48 11.06 5.53
C GLU A 189 15.22 11.09 7.03
N VAL A 190 16.08 10.43 7.82
CA VAL A 190 15.90 10.26 9.28
C VAL A 190 15.73 11.59 10.05
N ASP A 191 16.44 12.66 9.66
CA ASP A 191 16.29 13.97 10.30
C ASP A 191 14.94 14.61 9.96
N TYR A 192 14.59 14.54 8.67
CA TYR A 192 13.38 15.15 8.14
C TYR A 192 12.11 14.45 8.67
N VAL A 193 12.05 13.11 8.63
CA VAL A 193 10.87 12.36 9.09
C VAL A 193 10.71 12.42 10.60
N LEU A 194 11.79 12.60 11.37
CA LEU A 194 11.71 12.82 12.81
C LEU A 194 11.16 14.21 13.16
N ASP A 195 11.50 15.26 12.41
CA ASP A 195 10.89 16.60 12.54
C ASP A 195 9.38 16.54 12.21
N ILE A 196 9.01 15.91 11.09
CA ILE A 196 7.59 15.71 10.74
C ILE A 196 6.85 14.88 11.79
N ALA A 197 7.39 13.75 12.25
CA ALA A 197 6.75 12.89 13.23
C ALA A 197 6.53 13.60 14.58
N ARG A 198 7.47 14.45 15.02
CA ARG A 198 7.32 15.31 16.20
C ARG A 198 6.21 16.35 16.03
N ARG A 199 6.08 16.97 14.86
CA ARG A 199 4.98 17.90 14.56
C ARG A 199 3.63 17.19 14.49
N VAL A 200 3.56 16.01 13.86
CA VAL A 200 2.36 15.16 13.85
C VAL A 200 1.97 14.77 15.28
N GLN A 201 2.94 14.39 16.13
CA GLN A 201 2.70 14.13 17.55
C GLN A 201 2.10 15.37 18.27
N ALA A 202 2.74 16.54 18.13
CA ALA A 202 2.28 17.77 18.78
C ALA A 202 0.86 18.17 18.33
N ASN A 203 0.57 18.07 17.03
CA ASN A 203 -0.76 18.36 16.46
C ASN A 203 -1.85 17.43 17.02
N LEU A 204 -1.56 16.14 17.13
CA LEU A 204 -2.49 15.14 17.67
C LEU A 204 -2.67 15.29 19.19
N GLN A 205 -1.61 15.62 19.93
CA GLN A 205 -1.69 15.93 21.36
C GLN A 205 -2.51 17.20 21.62
N ALA A 206 -2.34 18.26 20.80
CA ALA A 206 -3.14 19.47 20.86
C ALA A 206 -4.64 19.21 20.54
N ALA A 207 -4.94 18.17 19.73
CA ALA A 207 -6.29 17.69 19.48
C ALA A 207 -6.82 16.69 20.53
N GLY A 208 -6.07 16.44 21.61
CA GLY A 208 -6.51 15.64 22.77
C GLY A 208 -6.24 14.14 22.71
N TYR A 209 -5.46 13.66 21.74
CA TYR A 209 -5.13 12.22 21.61
C TYR A 209 -3.90 11.81 22.44
N GLU A 210 -3.86 10.54 22.86
CA GLU A 210 -2.67 9.94 23.48
C GLU A 210 -1.73 9.44 22.36
N VAL A 211 -0.48 9.93 22.31
CA VAL A 211 0.39 9.73 21.13
C VAL A 211 1.80 9.28 21.50
N ASP A 212 2.12 8.05 21.10
CA ASP A 212 3.48 7.50 21.16
C ASP A 212 4.25 7.92 19.90
N LEU A 213 5.35 8.68 20.09
CA LEU A 213 6.35 8.87 19.04
C LEU A 213 7.36 7.71 19.10
N LEU A 214 7.37 6.88 18.07
CA LEU A 214 8.10 5.62 18.04
C LEU A 214 9.39 5.71 17.18
N PRO A 215 10.51 5.13 17.63
CA PRO A 215 11.66 4.84 16.78
C PRO A 215 11.37 3.66 15.85
N ALA A 216 12.36 3.21 15.07
CA ALA A 216 12.28 2.00 14.26
C ALA A 216 11.89 0.74 15.07
N THR A 217 12.19 0.68 16.37
CA THR A 217 11.68 -0.36 17.26
C THR A 217 10.23 -0.10 17.65
N VAL A 218 9.28 -0.76 16.96
CA VAL A 218 7.90 -0.89 17.43
C VAL A 218 7.88 -1.79 18.68
N PRO A 219 7.20 -1.41 19.78
CA PRO A 219 7.10 -2.25 20.98
C PRO A 219 6.47 -3.63 20.71
N ALA A 220 6.75 -4.59 21.60
CA ALA A 220 6.09 -5.90 21.57
C ALA A 220 4.57 -5.76 21.76
N ASP A 221 3.79 -6.54 21.00
CA ASP A 221 2.32 -6.58 21.04
C ASP A 221 1.63 -5.20 20.89
N TYR A 222 2.26 -4.25 20.20
CA TYR A 222 1.83 -2.84 20.18
C TYR A 222 0.36 -2.67 19.74
N THR A 223 -0.45 -2.05 20.60
CA THR A 223 -1.86 -1.72 20.35
C THR A 223 -2.05 -0.22 20.23
N ALA A 224 -2.75 0.20 19.17
CA ALA A 224 -3.21 1.56 18.99
C ALA A 224 -4.57 1.61 18.28
N ASP A 225 -5.23 2.74 18.36
CA ASP A 225 -6.43 3.07 17.59
C ASP A 225 -6.06 3.48 16.14
N ALA A 226 -4.84 3.97 15.91
CA ALA A 226 -4.18 4.08 14.59
C ALA A 226 -2.64 4.00 14.72
N PHE A 227 -1.97 3.53 13.67
CA PHE A 227 -0.51 3.56 13.51
C PHE A 227 -0.12 4.15 12.14
N VAL A 228 0.83 5.08 12.13
CA VAL A 228 1.39 5.66 10.90
C VAL A 228 2.92 5.67 10.99
N ALA A 229 3.58 4.97 10.07
CA ALA A 229 5.02 5.11 9.84
C ALA A 229 5.28 6.20 8.80
N ILE A 230 6.15 7.16 9.11
CA ILE A 230 6.46 8.32 8.27
C ILE A 230 7.88 8.15 7.70
N HIS A 231 7.96 8.10 6.38
CA HIS A 231 9.16 7.91 5.58
C HIS A 231 9.24 8.96 4.45
N ALA A 232 10.36 9.05 3.74
CA ALA A 232 10.49 9.89 2.54
C ALA A 232 11.44 9.28 1.49
N ASP A 233 10.85 8.80 0.40
CA ASP A 233 11.48 8.01 -0.67
C ASP A 233 12.69 8.70 -1.35
N ALA A 234 13.59 7.89 -1.89
CA ALA A 234 14.80 8.33 -2.58
C ALA A 234 15.11 7.39 -3.75
N SER A 235 14.94 7.89 -4.97
CA SER A 235 15.19 7.14 -6.21
C SER A 235 16.51 7.54 -6.86
N THR A 236 17.27 6.54 -7.30
CA THR A 236 18.44 6.66 -8.19
C THR A 236 18.05 6.73 -9.67
N ALA A 237 16.89 6.18 -10.05
CA ALA A 237 16.26 6.42 -11.35
C ALA A 237 15.67 7.83 -11.42
N GLY A 238 15.65 8.41 -12.63
CA GLY A 238 15.42 9.84 -12.88
C GLY A 238 14.15 10.42 -12.23
N SER A 239 14.37 11.27 -11.21
CA SER A 239 13.41 12.11 -10.47
C SER A 239 11.91 11.74 -10.56
N PRO A 240 11.48 10.58 -10.04
CA PRO A 240 10.09 10.42 -9.62
C PRO A 240 9.73 11.45 -8.53
N SER A 241 8.44 11.67 -8.35
CA SER A 241 7.90 12.76 -7.52
C SER A 241 6.45 12.46 -7.15
N GLY A 242 5.92 13.13 -6.13
CA GLY A 242 4.65 12.77 -5.49
C GLY A 242 4.84 11.88 -4.27
N TYR A 243 3.74 11.55 -3.60
CA TYR A 243 3.72 10.83 -2.33
C TYR A 243 3.16 9.41 -2.50
N LYS A 244 3.51 8.50 -1.59
CA LYS A 244 3.01 7.12 -1.57
C LYS A 244 2.33 6.81 -0.25
N LEU A 245 1.29 5.99 -0.30
CA LEU A 245 0.64 5.43 0.88
C LEU A 245 0.44 3.92 0.69
N ALA A 246 0.75 3.14 1.72
CA ALA A 246 0.46 1.71 1.73
C ALA A 246 -0.03 1.24 3.09
N ARG A 247 -0.95 0.28 3.06
CA ARG A 247 -1.23 -0.62 4.18
C ARG A 247 -0.56 -1.96 3.96
N SER A 248 -0.69 -2.86 4.93
CA SER A 248 -0.30 -4.26 4.75
C SER A 248 -1.14 -4.92 3.64
N ARG A 249 -0.49 -5.50 2.62
CA ARG A 249 -1.16 -6.42 1.66
C ARG A 249 -1.69 -7.67 2.36
N PHE A 250 -1.04 -8.05 3.46
CA PHE A 250 -1.41 -9.16 4.33
C PHE A 250 -2.41 -8.76 5.41
N SER A 251 -2.95 -7.54 5.39
CA SER A 251 -3.78 -6.98 6.46
C SER A 251 -4.95 -7.89 6.80
N PRO A 252 -5.06 -8.28 8.05
CA PRO A 252 -6.86 -9.29 8.71
C PRO A 252 -7.95 -8.26 9.02
N ILE A 253 -7.65 -6.97 8.79
CA ILE A 253 -8.58 -5.83 8.92
C ILE A 253 -8.46 -4.85 7.72
N PRO A 254 -8.48 -5.34 6.46
CA PRO A 254 -8.12 -4.54 5.31
C PRO A 254 -9.04 -3.34 5.07
N ASN A 255 -10.33 -3.45 5.39
CA ASN A 255 -11.29 -2.35 5.19
C ASN A 255 -11.01 -1.19 6.15
N THR A 256 -10.58 -1.50 7.37
CA THR A 256 -10.22 -0.52 8.40
C THR A 256 -8.88 0.16 8.10
N ASP A 257 -7.90 -0.59 7.57
CA ASP A 257 -6.66 -0.01 7.07
C ASP A 257 -6.89 0.88 5.83
N ASP A 258 -7.75 0.45 4.89
CA ASP A 258 -8.13 1.26 3.74
C ASP A 258 -8.86 2.54 4.16
N ALA A 259 -9.66 2.52 5.23
CA ALA A 259 -10.28 3.72 5.78
C ALA A 259 -9.25 4.71 6.34
N LEU A 260 -8.19 4.24 7.02
CA LEU A 260 -7.07 5.08 7.49
C LEU A 260 -6.26 5.65 6.31
N LEU A 261 -5.91 4.80 5.34
CA LEU A 261 -5.18 5.18 4.13
C LEU A 261 -5.92 6.25 3.33
N ASN A 262 -7.22 6.07 3.10
CA ASN A 262 -8.03 7.03 2.34
C ASN A 262 -8.23 8.34 3.10
N ALA A 263 -8.44 8.29 4.43
CA ALA A 263 -8.54 9.50 5.24
C ALA A 263 -7.26 10.35 5.20
N VAL A 264 -6.08 9.73 5.30
CA VAL A 264 -4.79 10.45 5.17
C VAL A 264 -4.57 10.96 3.75
N SER A 265 -4.81 10.13 2.72
CA SER A 265 -4.72 10.50 1.31
C SER A 265 -5.55 11.75 0.96
N SER A 266 -6.82 11.76 1.39
CA SER A 266 -7.80 12.82 1.11
C SER A 266 -7.42 14.20 1.65
N VAL A 267 -6.51 14.28 2.62
CA VAL A 267 -5.96 15.55 3.12
C VAL A 267 -4.56 15.80 2.57
N TYR A 268 -3.70 14.78 2.55
CA TYR A 268 -2.28 14.94 2.25
C TYR A 268 -2.00 15.42 0.82
N GLY A 269 -2.59 14.74 -0.18
CA GLY A 269 -2.42 15.12 -1.60
C GLY A 269 -2.90 16.55 -1.88
N PRO A 270 -4.16 16.91 -1.53
CA PRO A 270 -4.67 18.26 -1.73
C PRO A 270 -3.92 19.36 -0.97
N ALA A 271 -3.46 19.09 0.27
CA ALA A 271 -2.73 20.09 1.06
C ALA A 271 -1.31 20.37 0.55
N THR A 272 -0.62 19.35 0.06
CA THR A 272 0.75 19.47 -0.48
C THR A 272 0.80 19.81 -1.97
N GLY A 273 -0.30 19.58 -2.70
CA GLY A 273 -0.32 19.60 -4.16
C GLY A 273 0.41 18.43 -4.81
N PHE A 274 0.87 17.44 -4.04
CA PHE A 274 1.59 16.29 -4.55
C PHE A 274 0.62 15.30 -5.19
N ARG A 275 0.99 14.74 -6.35
CA ARG A 275 0.29 13.60 -6.92
C ARG A 275 0.51 12.35 -6.06
N TRP A 276 -0.47 11.46 -6.05
CA TRP A 276 -0.25 10.07 -5.62
C TRP A 276 0.71 9.40 -6.62
N ASP A 277 1.69 8.66 -6.12
CA ASP A 277 2.52 7.71 -6.88
C ASP A 277 2.08 6.28 -6.56
N ASP A 278 1.59 5.56 -7.57
CA ASP A 278 1.03 4.21 -7.45
C ASP A 278 2.09 3.09 -7.53
N ASN A 279 3.37 3.45 -7.66
CA ASN A 279 4.51 2.55 -7.54
C ASN A 279 4.77 2.13 -6.08
N ILE A 280 3.77 1.46 -5.49
CA ILE A 280 3.79 0.91 -4.14
C ILE A 280 4.62 -0.38 -4.11
N THR A 281 5.73 -0.34 -3.40
CA THR A 281 6.75 -1.40 -3.46
C THR A 281 6.38 -2.62 -2.62
N ARG A 282 7.06 -3.76 -2.85
CA ARG A 282 6.94 -4.94 -1.98
C ARG A 282 7.35 -4.65 -0.54
N ASN A 283 8.22 -3.68 -0.29
CA ASN A 283 8.71 -3.38 1.06
C ASN A 283 7.76 -2.45 1.82
N MET A 284 7.10 -1.50 1.13
CA MET A 284 6.02 -0.71 1.73
C MET A 284 4.83 -1.61 2.12
N SER A 285 4.29 -2.37 1.17
CA SER A 285 3.12 -3.24 1.40
C SER A 285 3.42 -4.47 2.29
N GLY A 286 4.70 -4.76 2.54
CA GLY A 286 5.21 -5.81 3.41
C GLY A 286 5.99 -5.31 4.64
N TYR A 287 5.87 -4.03 4.99
CA TYR A 287 6.69 -3.35 5.99
C TYR A 287 6.75 -4.09 7.32
N TYR A 288 7.92 -4.10 7.98
CA TYR A 288 8.17 -5.01 9.11
C TYR A 288 7.22 -4.76 10.29
N ALA A 289 6.85 -3.49 10.54
CA ALA A 289 5.91 -3.12 11.59
C ALA A 289 4.51 -3.71 11.39
N PHE A 290 4.11 -4.07 10.17
CA PHE A 290 2.81 -4.70 9.90
C PHE A 290 2.81 -6.22 10.14
N ASN A 291 3.97 -6.84 10.37
CA ASN A 291 4.13 -8.29 10.28
C ASN A 291 4.08 -9.00 11.64
N SER A 292 3.04 -8.75 12.43
CA SER A 292 2.73 -9.47 13.68
C SER A 292 2.34 -10.94 13.49
N ARG A 293 2.52 -11.50 12.29
CA ARG A 293 2.51 -12.95 12.03
C ARG A 293 3.88 -13.60 12.15
N ARG A 294 4.97 -12.82 11.99
CA ARG A 294 6.36 -13.31 12.01
C ARG A 294 7.29 -12.52 12.96
N ARG A 295 6.88 -11.34 13.44
CA ARG A 295 7.69 -10.42 14.24
C ARG A 295 6.96 -10.03 15.53
N VAL A 296 7.67 -10.06 16.65
CA VAL A 296 7.18 -9.59 17.96
C VAL A 296 7.12 -8.06 18.00
N TYR A 297 8.15 -7.40 17.47
CA TYR A 297 8.28 -5.95 17.34
C TYR A 297 7.50 -5.46 16.10
N ALA A 298 6.17 -5.50 16.22
CA ALA A 298 5.21 -5.17 15.16
C ALA A 298 3.84 -4.82 15.79
N VAL A 299 3.00 -4.10 15.03
CA VAL A 299 1.66 -3.74 15.48
C VAL A 299 0.74 -4.96 15.51
N SER A 300 -0.05 -5.05 16.57
CA SER A 300 -1.02 -6.14 16.81
C SER A 300 -2.03 -6.30 15.67
N LYS A 301 -2.52 -7.54 15.47
CA LYS A 301 -3.40 -7.98 14.36
C LYS A 301 -4.69 -7.16 14.11
N GLY A 302 -5.05 -6.24 15.01
CA GLY A 302 -6.22 -5.36 14.95
C GLY A 302 -5.94 -3.88 15.22
N THR A 303 -4.67 -3.44 15.12
CA THR A 303 -4.29 -2.01 15.09
C THR A 303 -4.27 -1.53 13.64
N PRO A 304 -5.09 -0.54 13.25
CA PRO A 304 -5.10 -0.04 11.87
C PRO A 304 -3.77 0.64 11.53
N ALA A 305 -3.15 0.30 10.40
CA ALA A 305 -1.75 0.63 10.14
C ALA A 305 -1.43 0.98 8.68
N ILE A 306 -0.73 2.11 8.50
CA ILE A 306 -0.21 2.58 7.20
C ILE A 306 1.26 3.02 7.29
N ILE A 307 1.90 3.11 6.13
CA ILE A 307 3.18 3.78 5.89
C ILE A 307 2.97 4.86 4.82
N ILE A 308 3.50 6.06 5.06
CA ILE A 308 3.51 7.18 4.12
C ILE A 308 4.95 7.50 3.69
N GLU A 309 5.20 7.55 2.39
CA GLU A 309 6.33 8.28 1.82
C GLU A 309 5.84 9.70 1.54
N THR A 310 6.30 10.70 2.29
CA THR A 310 5.77 12.07 2.19
C THR A 310 6.08 12.74 0.85
N GLY A 311 7.13 12.29 0.17
CA GLY A 311 7.56 12.69 -1.16
C GLY A 311 9.01 12.30 -1.41
N TYR A 312 9.53 12.55 -2.61
CA TYR A 312 10.88 12.11 -2.96
C TYR A 312 11.96 13.12 -2.57
N LEU A 313 12.90 12.74 -1.69
CA LEU A 313 14.03 13.58 -1.31
C LEU A 313 15.02 13.82 -2.47
N THR A 314 15.10 12.91 -3.45
CA THR A 314 15.93 13.13 -4.64
C THR A 314 15.30 14.12 -5.61
N SER A 315 13.97 14.21 -5.68
CA SER A 315 13.25 15.24 -6.45
C SER A 315 13.53 16.65 -5.88
N ALA A 316 13.89 17.58 -6.76
CA ALA A 316 14.17 18.96 -6.36
C ALA A 316 12.90 19.75 -6.00
N SER A 317 11.77 19.51 -6.69
CA SER A 317 10.48 20.13 -6.37
C SER A 317 9.97 19.68 -5.01
N ASP A 318 9.95 18.37 -4.79
CA ASP A 318 9.35 17.74 -3.63
C ASP A 318 10.18 18.10 -2.39
N ARG A 319 11.50 17.89 -2.43
CA ARG A 319 12.41 18.29 -1.35
C ARG A 319 12.28 19.78 -1.00
N ASN A 320 12.20 20.67 -2.00
CA ASN A 320 12.02 22.10 -1.75
C ASN A 320 10.67 22.41 -1.08
N TYR A 321 9.60 21.70 -1.45
CA TYR A 321 8.32 21.85 -0.77
C TYR A 321 8.38 21.28 0.66
N LEU A 322 8.79 20.02 0.82
CA LEU A 322 8.85 19.29 2.09
C LEU A 322 9.73 19.98 3.15
N VAL A 323 10.87 20.55 2.76
CA VAL A 323 11.76 21.27 3.69
C VAL A 323 11.16 22.58 4.19
N ASN A 324 10.45 23.32 3.33
CA ASN A 324 9.94 24.66 3.63
C ASN A 324 8.50 24.66 4.19
N HIS A 325 7.70 23.61 3.95
CA HIS A 325 6.28 23.53 4.33
C HIS A 325 6.02 22.39 5.33
N LYS A 326 6.97 22.12 6.24
CA LYS A 326 6.88 21.02 7.23
C LYS A 326 5.59 21.02 8.04
N ASP A 327 5.08 22.20 8.37
CA ASP A 327 3.81 22.32 9.10
C ASP A 327 2.61 21.92 8.24
N VAL A 328 2.61 22.19 6.93
CA VAL A 328 1.54 21.70 6.02
C VAL A 328 1.59 20.18 5.91
N VAL A 329 2.78 19.60 5.77
CA VAL A 329 3.01 18.14 5.77
C VAL A 329 2.50 17.51 7.07
N ALA A 330 2.91 18.03 8.23
CA ALA A 330 2.52 17.46 9.52
C ALA A 330 1.05 17.70 9.87
N ASN A 331 0.49 18.87 9.54
CA ASN A 331 -0.93 19.18 9.76
C ASN A 331 -1.82 18.29 8.90
N SER A 332 -1.45 18.03 7.64
CA SER A 332 -2.26 17.18 6.75
C SER A 332 -2.22 15.70 7.12
N ILE A 333 -1.07 15.16 7.55
CA ILE A 333 -0.98 13.81 8.13
C ILE A 333 -1.83 13.72 9.40
N ALA A 334 -1.66 14.66 10.35
CA ALA A 334 -2.41 14.67 11.60
C ALA A 334 -3.92 14.76 11.36
N GLN A 335 -4.38 15.72 10.55
CA GLN A 335 -5.80 15.89 10.22
C GLN A 335 -6.38 14.66 9.51
N GLY A 336 -5.61 13.97 8.66
CA GLY A 336 -6.01 12.70 8.07
C GLY A 336 -6.24 11.60 9.10
N ILE A 337 -5.36 11.49 10.10
CA ILE A 337 -5.54 10.55 11.22
C ILE A 337 -6.76 10.94 12.07
N ILE A 338 -6.96 12.24 12.36
CA ILE A 338 -8.12 12.77 13.10
C ILE A 338 -9.43 12.42 12.37
N ASN A 339 -9.48 12.65 11.06
CA ASN A 339 -10.62 12.29 10.21
C ASN A 339 -10.93 10.80 10.31
N PHE A 340 -9.91 9.93 10.27
CA PHE A 340 -10.08 8.50 10.47
C PHE A 340 -10.58 8.15 11.88
N ILE A 341 -10.06 8.78 12.94
CA ILE A 341 -10.49 8.52 14.33
C ILE A 341 -11.97 8.86 14.49
N ASN A 342 -12.37 10.04 14.03
CA ASN A 342 -13.72 10.59 14.24
C ASN A 342 -14.76 9.88 13.37
N ALA A 343 -14.36 9.26 12.25
CA ALA A 343 -15.23 8.47 11.39
C ALA A 343 -15.38 6.99 11.78
N ARG A 344 -14.71 6.50 12.84
CA ARG A 344 -14.77 5.07 13.20
C ARG A 344 -16.13 4.68 13.76
N PRO A 345 -16.65 3.48 13.41
CA PRO A 345 -17.84 2.95 14.07
C PRO A 345 -17.56 2.57 15.55
N PRO A 346 -18.63 2.38 16.34
CA PRO A 346 -18.58 1.83 17.70
C PRO A 346 -17.74 0.54 17.84
N LEU A 347 -17.20 0.30 19.03
CA LEU A 347 -16.18 -0.73 19.28
C LEU A 347 -16.60 -2.17 18.92
N ASP A 348 -17.90 -2.45 19.01
CA ASP A 348 -18.60 -3.70 18.69
C ASP A 348 -18.82 -3.90 17.17
N GLN A 349 -18.95 -2.79 16.44
CA GLN A 349 -19.18 -2.72 14.99
C GLN A 349 -17.89 -2.61 14.16
N ARG A 350 -16.73 -2.33 14.80
CA ARG A 350 -15.42 -2.32 14.12
C ARG A 350 -15.05 -3.72 13.60
N GLU A 351 -14.33 -3.72 12.48
CA GLU A 351 -13.85 -4.93 11.81
C GLU A 351 -13.04 -5.81 12.77
N LYS A 352 -13.35 -7.11 12.76
CA LYS A 352 -12.69 -8.11 13.62
C LYS A 352 -11.57 -8.78 12.82
N PRO A 353 -10.35 -8.92 13.37
CA PRO A 353 -9.25 -9.62 12.73
C PRO A 353 -9.65 -10.98 12.16
N SER A 354 -9.61 -11.13 10.83
CA SER A 354 -9.98 -12.37 10.13
C SER A 354 -9.17 -13.59 10.62
N SER A 355 -9.83 -14.73 10.74
CA SER A 355 -9.18 -16.03 10.98
C SER A 355 -8.59 -16.65 9.71
N THR A 356 -8.83 -16.05 8.53
CA THR A 356 -8.29 -16.52 7.24
C THR A 356 -7.66 -15.41 6.38
N THR A 357 -6.83 -15.83 5.41
CA THR A 357 -6.11 -15.00 4.43
C THR A 357 -6.34 -15.54 3.01
N PRO A 358 -6.24 -14.71 1.95
CA PRO A 358 -6.28 -15.19 0.57
C PRO A 358 -5.22 -16.25 0.30
N GLY A 359 -5.62 -17.35 -0.32
CA GLY A 359 -4.75 -18.48 -0.60
C GLY A 359 -5.08 -19.17 -1.91
N VAL A 360 -4.27 -20.16 -2.24
CA VAL A 360 -4.46 -21.04 -3.40
C VAL A 360 -4.27 -22.49 -3.00
N VAL A 361 -4.98 -23.37 -3.71
CA VAL A 361 -4.82 -24.83 -3.61
C VAL A 361 -4.38 -25.39 -4.96
N VAL A 362 -3.30 -26.18 -4.95
CA VAL A 362 -2.66 -26.72 -6.15
C VAL A 362 -3.55 -27.75 -6.83
N SER A 363 -3.80 -27.56 -8.14
CA SER A 363 -4.81 -28.30 -8.89
C SER A 363 -4.38 -29.72 -9.32
N GLN A 364 -3.07 -29.97 -9.43
CA GLN A 364 -2.51 -31.22 -9.98
C GLN A 364 -1.30 -31.71 -9.16
N ASP A 365 -0.92 -32.98 -9.31
CA ASP A 365 0.28 -33.51 -8.66
C ASP A 365 1.52 -33.28 -9.52
N ASN A 366 2.64 -32.91 -8.89
CA ASN A 366 3.88 -32.51 -9.54
C ASN A 366 3.74 -31.22 -10.38
N THR A 367 2.93 -30.27 -9.90
CA THR A 367 2.87 -28.90 -10.43
C THR A 367 4.23 -28.20 -10.20
N PRO A 368 4.87 -27.64 -11.24
CA PRO A 368 6.14 -26.92 -11.08
C PRO A 368 5.95 -25.55 -10.42
N VAL A 369 6.96 -25.12 -9.66
CA VAL A 369 7.10 -23.72 -9.22
C VAL A 369 8.47 -23.17 -9.59
N TYR A 370 8.49 -21.88 -9.94
CA TYR A 370 9.57 -21.23 -10.66
C TYR A 370 10.35 -20.24 -9.78
N ASP A 371 11.61 -19.99 -10.12
CA ASP A 371 12.44 -18.98 -9.45
C ASP A 371 12.01 -17.54 -9.73
N GLN A 372 11.51 -17.27 -10.94
CA GLN A 372 10.91 -16.03 -11.41
C GLN A 372 9.77 -16.32 -12.41
N PRO A 373 8.89 -15.36 -12.76
CA PRO A 373 7.91 -15.54 -13.82
C PRO A 373 8.59 -15.96 -15.13
N ASN A 374 8.11 -17.03 -15.76
CA ASN A 374 8.70 -17.66 -16.95
C ASN A 374 10.16 -18.13 -16.79
N GLY A 375 10.63 -18.27 -15.54
CA GLY A 375 11.98 -18.74 -15.21
C GLY A 375 12.14 -20.26 -15.20
N LYS A 376 13.11 -20.74 -14.42
CA LYS A 376 13.39 -22.17 -14.24
C LYS A 376 12.53 -22.75 -13.12
N ALA A 377 12.02 -23.97 -13.31
CA ALA A 377 11.45 -24.73 -12.19
C ALA A 377 12.54 -24.98 -11.12
N ILE A 378 12.21 -24.72 -9.86
CA ILE A 378 13.07 -24.93 -8.70
C ILE A 378 12.56 -26.01 -7.75
N ALA A 379 11.26 -26.30 -7.79
CA ALA A 379 10.63 -27.35 -7.01
C ALA A 379 9.31 -27.80 -7.67
N TYR A 380 8.76 -28.89 -7.15
CA TYR A 380 7.46 -29.43 -7.51
C TYR A 380 6.52 -29.46 -6.32
N LEU A 381 5.24 -29.20 -6.55
CA LEU A 381 4.18 -29.20 -5.54
C LEU A 381 3.29 -30.44 -5.70
N SER A 382 2.59 -30.79 -4.62
CA SER A 382 1.63 -31.89 -4.60
C SER A 382 0.20 -31.38 -4.85
N LYS A 383 -0.69 -32.23 -5.38
CA LYS A 383 -2.12 -31.89 -5.49
C LYS A 383 -2.69 -31.56 -4.11
N ASP A 384 -3.67 -30.65 -4.07
CA ASP A 384 -4.40 -30.23 -2.87
C ASP A 384 -3.53 -29.51 -1.81
N GLN A 385 -2.26 -29.23 -2.12
CA GLN A 385 -1.36 -28.43 -1.28
C GLN A 385 -1.81 -26.98 -1.24
N ARG A 386 -1.81 -26.36 -0.06
CA ARG A 386 -2.34 -25.01 0.19
C ARG A 386 -1.25 -24.00 0.52
N PHE A 387 -1.36 -22.80 -0.05
CA PHE A 387 -0.46 -21.67 0.18
C PHE A 387 -1.24 -20.39 0.46
N GLU A 388 -0.70 -19.50 1.30
CA GLU A 388 -1.06 -18.09 1.30
C GLU A 388 -0.50 -17.43 0.02
N VAL A 389 -1.28 -16.56 -0.62
CA VAL A 389 -0.83 -15.78 -1.78
C VAL A 389 -0.15 -14.51 -1.29
N TYR A 390 1.09 -14.29 -1.73
CA TYR A 390 1.91 -13.12 -1.36
C TYR A 390 1.68 -11.95 -2.32
N GLU A 391 1.44 -12.26 -3.59
CA GLU A 391 1.23 -11.31 -4.68
C GLU A 391 0.52 -12.06 -5.83
N VAL A 392 -0.33 -11.38 -6.58
CA VAL A 392 -0.80 -11.86 -7.89
C VAL A 392 -0.13 -10.99 -8.93
N ARG A 393 0.70 -11.58 -9.79
CA ARG A 393 1.45 -10.88 -10.81
C ARG A 393 1.34 -11.64 -12.13
N ASP A 394 0.83 -10.97 -13.16
CA ASP A 394 0.65 -11.54 -14.49
C ASP A 394 -0.12 -12.89 -14.40
N ASP A 395 0.43 -13.96 -14.99
CA ASP A 395 -0.11 -15.33 -14.92
C ASP A 395 0.37 -16.13 -13.69
N TYR A 396 0.94 -15.49 -12.66
CA TYR A 396 1.54 -16.15 -11.49
C TYR A 396 0.98 -15.66 -10.15
N TYR A 397 0.84 -16.59 -9.21
CA TYR A 397 0.79 -16.35 -7.77
C TYR A 397 2.22 -16.41 -7.22
N THR A 398 2.63 -15.41 -6.44
CA THR A 398 3.82 -15.53 -5.58
C THR A 398 3.43 -16.30 -4.33
N VAL A 399 4.12 -17.40 -4.05
CA VAL A 399 3.94 -18.23 -2.85
C VAL A 399 5.26 -18.35 -2.09
N PHE A 400 5.20 -18.56 -0.77
CA PHE A 400 6.38 -18.83 0.05
C PHE A 400 6.57 -20.34 0.26
N LEU A 401 7.81 -20.82 0.10
CA LEU A 401 8.19 -22.22 0.29
C LEU A 401 9.05 -22.37 1.56
N PRO A 402 8.49 -22.76 2.72
CA PRO A 402 9.21 -22.79 3.99
C PRO A 402 10.47 -23.65 3.96
N TYR A 403 10.40 -24.82 3.31
CA TYR A 403 11.51 -25.76 3.17
C TYR A 403 12.71 -25.22 2.37
N LEU A 404 12.49 -24.23 1.49
CA LEU A 404 13.55 -23.60 0.69
C LEU A 404 13.90 -22.20 1.20
N ASN A 405 13.27 -21.74 2.29
CA ASN A 405 13.33 -20.37 2.83
C ASN A 405 13.27 -19.25 1.78
N ARG A 406 12.42 -19.39 0.76
CA ARG A 406 12.28 -18.42 -0.34
C ARG A 406 10.87 -18.34 -0.91
N THR A 407 10.61 -17.24 -1.61
CA THR A 407 9.48 -17.13 -2.55
C THR A 407 9.72 -17.97 -3.81
N ALA A 408 8.61 -18.36 -4.43
CA ALA A 408 8.55 -19.03 -5.72
C ALA A 408 7.26 -18.61 -6.45
N TYR A 409 7.23 -18.81 -7.76
CA TYR A 409 6.11 -18.42 -8.62
C TYR A 409 5.33 -19.67 -9.06
N LEU A 410 4.02 -19.67 -8.80
CA LEU A 410 3.07 -20.73 -9.12
C LEU A 410 2.09 -20.21 -10.19
N ARG A 411 1.92 -20.91 -11.30
CA ARG A 411 1.02 -20.45 -12.37
C ARG A 411 -0.43 -20.43 -11.92
N ARG A 412 -1.17 -19.42 -12.37
CA ARG A 412 -2.59 -19.21 -12.04
C ARG A 412 -3.52 -20.25 -12.68
N THR A 413 -3.06 -20.93 -13.73
CA THR A 413 -3.71 -22.11 -14.33
C THR A 413 -3.61 -23.36 -13.45
N ASP A 414 -2.56 -23.44 -12.62
CA ASP A 414 -2.14 -24.69 -11.97
C ASP A 414 -2.64 -24.76 -10.51
N ALA A 415 -3.40 -23.75 -10.06
CA ALA A 415 -3.98 -23.67 -8.72
C ALA A 415 -5.30 -22.88 -8.71
N THR A 416 -6.27 -23.29 -7.89
CA THR A 416 -7.54 -22.56 -7.69
C THR A 416 -7.49 -21.68 -6.44
N THR A 417 -8.23 -20.57 -6.45
CA THR A 417 -8.30 -19.64 -5.31
C THR A 417 -9.10 -20.23 -4.16
N THR A 418 -8.68 -19.92 -2.93
CA THR A 418 -9.29 -20.40 -1.69
C THR A 418 -8.94 -19.45 -0.54
N THR A 419 -9.32 -19.80 0.68
CA THR A 419 -8.77 -19.17 1.89
C THR A 419 -7.96 -20.18 2.69
N VAL A 420 -6.98 -19.69 3.46
CA VAL A 420 -6.17 -20.49 4.40
C VAL A 420 -6.11 -19.78 5.77
N PRO A 421 -5.83 -20.48 6.89
CA PRO A 421 -5.72 -19.85 8.23
C PRO A 421 -4.67 -18.71 8.33
N ARG A 422 -4.91 -17.69 9.20
CA ARG A 422 -4.33 -16.31 9.13
C ARG A 422 -3.16 -15.96 10.06
#